data_AF-A0A3S0ZJT3-F1
#
_entry.id   AF-A0A3S0ZJT3-F1
#
_cell.length_a   1.000
_cell.length_b   1.000
_cell.length_c   1.000
_cell.angle_alpha   90.00
_cell.angle_beta   90.00
_cell.angle_gamma   90.00
#
_symmetry.space_group_name_H-M   'P 1'
#
loop_
_entity.id
_entity.type
_entity.pdbx_description
1 polymer ?
#
loop_
_entity_poly.entity_id
_entity_poly.type
_entity_poly.pdbx_seq_one_letter_code
_entity_poly.pdbx_strand_id
1 'polypeptide(L)'
;RLSQACARDLRREETRRVDIEAFSPSLQQPIPVASIRDVGDFLSRRLMVTHNQNHADIRTASRLHMIHGTVLNITSFLALWMEHSHTDGDKFTLCKLPPLDNSVGRSPSS
;
A
#
# COMPACT_ATOMS: atom_id res chain seq x y z
N ARG A 1 10.45 7.33 5.21
CA ARG A 1 10.59 8.72 4.70
C ARG A 1 9.22 9.20 4.22
N LEU A 2 8.91 10.48 4.36
CA LEU A 2 7.74 11.10 3.71
C LEU A 2 8.24 11.95 2.54
N SER A 3 7.61 11.83 1.39
CA SER A 3 7.85 12.69 0.23
C SER A 3 6.55 13.38 -0.17
N GLN A 4 6.64 14.66 -0.50
CA GLN A 4 5.51 15.41 -1.05
C GLN A 4 5.73 15.54 -2.55
N ALA A 5 4.71 15.16 -3.32
CA ALA A 5 4.78 15.27 -4.78
C ALA A 5 4.77 16.74 -5.21
N CYS A 6 5.56 17.05 -6.24
CA CYS A 6 5.55 18.38 -6.85
C CYS A 6 4.23 18.61 -7.58
N ALA A 7 3.79 19.87 -7.70
CA ALA A 7 2.58 20.23 -8.44
C ALA A 7 2.58 19.76 -9.91
N ARG A 8 3.77 19.49 -10.48
CA ARG A 8 3.92 18.94 -11.84
C ARG A 8 3.55 17.46 -11.95
N ASP A 9 3.71 16.71 -10.86
CA ASP A 9 3.47 15.27 -10.79
C ASP A 9 2.08 14.94 -10.21
N LEU A 10 1.35 15.96 -9.77
CA LEU A 10 -0.03 15.85 -9.33
C LEU A 10 -0.97 15.62 -10.51
N ARG A 11 -1.94 14.73 -10.31
CA ARG A 11 -3.04 14.57 -11.28
C ARG A 11 -3.97 15.78 -11.22
N ARG A 12 -4.76 15.98 -12.28
CA ARG A 12 -5.69 17.12 -12.38
C ARG A 12 -6.74 17.12 -11.27
N GLU A 13 -7.10 15.93 -10.79
CA GLU A 13 -8.02 15.75 -9.67
C GLU A 13 -7.38 15.96 -8.29
N GLU A 14 -6.05 15.94 -8.17
CA GLU A 14 -5.35 15.98 -6.89
C GLU A 14 -4.94 17.41 -6.52
N THR A 15 -5.24 17.81 -5.29
CA THR A 15 -4.77 19.07 -4.70
C THR A 15 -3.44 18.89 -3.98
N ARG A 16 -3.26 17.74 -3.33
CA ARG A 16 -2.04 17.40 -2.59
C ARG A 16 -1.81 15.90 -2.61
N ARG A 17 -0.56 15.49 -2.71
CA ARG A 17 -0.16 14.09 -2.57
C ARG A 17 1.06 13.96 -1.67
N VAL A 18 0.98 13.03 -0.73
CA VAL A 18 2.05 12.64 0.19
C VAL A 18 2.26 11.15 0.05
N ASP A 19 3.48 10.77 -0.28
CA ASP A 19 3.89 9.38 -0.40
C ASP A 19 4.76 9.00 0.82
N ILE A 20 4.50 7.80 1.35
CA ILE A 20 5.31 7.20 2.41
C ILE A 20 6.25 6.22 1.76
N GLU A 21 7.53 6.53 1.81
CA GLU A 21 8.58 5.76 1.18
C GLU A 21 9.39 4.99 2.23
N ALA A 22 9.72 3.74 1.92
CA ALA A 22 10.66 2.94 2.67
C ALA A 22 11.88 2.62 1.81
N PHE A 23 13.06 2.56 2.42
CA PHE A 23 14.29 2.30 1.69
C PHE A 23 14.41 0.82 1.37
N SER A 24 14.70 0.46 0.11
CA SER A 24 15.05 -0.91 -0.27
C SER A 24 16.58 -1.08 -0.25
N PRO A 25 17.12 -2.00 0.56
CA PRO A 25 18.54 -2.33 0.53
C PRO A 25 18.99 -2.92 -0.82
N SER A 26 18.13 -3.71 -1.45
CA SER A 26 18.46 -4.39 -2.71
C SER A 26 18.52 -3.44 -3.90
N LEU A 27 17.59 -2.47 -3.97
CA LEU A 27 17.56 -1.47 -5.05
C LEU A 27 18.31 -0.18 -4.70
N GLN A 28 18.78 -0.03 -3.45
CA GLN A 28 19.42 1.17 -2.91
C GLN A 28 18.61 2.45 -3.15
N GLN A 29 17.28 2.32 -3.22
CA GLN A 29 16.35 3.40 -3.56
C GLN A 29 15.15 3.40 -2.60
N PRO A 30 14.60 4.58 -2.24
CA PRO A 30 13.30 4.67 -1.58
C PRO A 30 12.16 4.24 -2.51
N ILE A 31 11.35 3.30 -2.04
CA ILE A 31 10.15 2.78 -2.73
C ILE A 31 8.90 3.25 -1.98
N PRO A 32 7.86 3.76 -2.66
CA PRO A 32 6.61 4.13 -2.02
C PRO A 32 5.85 2.87 -1.54
N VAL A 33 5.50 2.86 -0.26
CA VAL A 33 4.73 1.79 0.39
C VAL A 33 3.29 2.21 0.66
N ALA A 34 3.05 3.50 0.88
CA ALA A 34 1.73 4.06 1.07
C ALA A 34 1.63 5.41 0.36
N SER A 35 0.43 5.83 0.00
CA SER A 35 0.18 7.15 -0.59
C SER A 35 -1.13 7.72 -0.07
N ILE A 36 -1.13 9.01 0.25
CA ILE A 36 -2.32 9.75 0.69
C ILE A 36 -2.49 10.94 -0.25
N ARG A 37 -3.70 11.10 -0.76
CA ARG A 37 -4.05 12.06 -1.79
C ARG A 37 -5.30 12.81 -1.41
N ASP A 38 -5.18 14.12 -1.44
CA ASP A 38 -6.29 15.03 -1.28
C ASP A 38 -6.85 15.38 -2.65
N VAL A 39 -8.14 15.12 -2.88
CA VAL A 39 -8.85 15.38 -4.13
C VAL A 39 -9.87 16.53 -3.98
N GLY A 40 -9.99 17.11 -2.79
CA GLY A 40 -10.89 18.23 -2.57
C GLY A 40 -12.34 17.86 -2.87
N ASP A 41 -13.01 18.76 -3.56
CA ASP A 41 -14.37 18.58 -4.04
C ASP A 41 -14.46 18.22 -5.53
N PHE A 42 -13.33 17.89 -6.17
CA PHE A 42 -13.29 17.58 -7.59
C PHE A 42 -14.13 16.35 -7.93
N LEU A 43 -13.99 15.27 -7.15
CA LEU A 43 -14.78 14.05 -7.32
C LEU A 43 -16.21 14.21 -6.82
N SER A 44 -16.42 14.88 -5.69
CA SER A 44 -17.77 15.08 -5.15
C SER A 44 -18.67 15.88 -6.08
N ARG A 45 -18.13 16.91 -6.76
CA ARG A 45 -18.84 17.65 -7.82
C ARG A 45 -19.24 16.76 -8.99
N ARG A 46 -18.35 15.86 -9.44
CA ARG A 46 -18.59 15.01 -10.62
C ARG A 46 -19.53 13.86 -10.31
N LEU A 47 -19.51 13.34 -9.08
CA LEU A 47 -20.37 12.27 -8.62
C LEU A 47 -21.70 12.77 -8.04
N MET A 48 -21.92 14.10 -8.02
CA MET A 48 -23.07 14.75 -7.36
C MET A 48 -23.25 14.30 -5.90
N VAL A 49 -22.14 14.02 -5.21
CA VAL A 49 -22.14 13.63 -3.80
C VAL A 49 -22.15 14.90 -2.96
N THR A 50 -23.29 15.15 -2.32
CA THR A 50 -23.48 16.31 -1.45
C THR A 50 -23.62 15.88 0.00
N HIS A 51 -23.15 16.72 0.91
CA HIS A 51 -23.34 16.52 2.34
C HIS A 51 -24.71 17.09 2.72
N ASN A 52 -25.73 16.24 2.78
CA ASN A 52 -27.08 16.67 3.13
C ASN A 52 -27.22 16.83 4.66
N GLN A 53 -26.80 17.99 5.16
CA GLN A 53 -26.99 18.36 6.57
C GLN A 53 -28.42 18.85 6.88
N ASN A 54 -29.17 19.30 5.87
CA ASN A 54 -30.54 19.78 6.02
C ASN A 54 -31.31 19.50 4.72
N HIS A 55 -32.37 18.70 4.83
CA HIS A 55 -33.25 18.22 3.75
C HIS A 55 -33.95 19.31 2.89
N ALA A 56 -33.63 20.58 3.07
CA ALA A 56 -34.40 21.70 2.52
C ALA A 56 -33.91 22.23 1.17
N ASP A 57 -32.63 22.07 0.80
CA ASP A 57 -32.14 22.59 -0.48
C ASP A 57 -30.88 21.87 -1.00
N ILE A 58 -31.05 21.09 -2.08
CA ILE A 58 -29.94 20.41 -2.77
C ILE A 58 -28.97 21.44 -3.40
N ARG A 59 -29.43 22.66 -3.66
CA ARG A 59 -28.65 23.73 -4.29
C ARG A 59 -27.64 24.41 -3.34
N THR A 60 -27.85 24.34 -2.03
CA THR A 60 -26.97 24.93 -1.00
C THR A 60 -26.17 23.90 -0.23
N ALA A 61 -26.34 22.60 -0.54
CA ALA A 61 -25.65 21.52 0.14
C ALA A 61 -24.12 21.64 -0.01
N SER A 62 -23.40 21.55 1.12
CA SER A 62 -21.95 21.62 1.14
C SER A 62 -21.33 20.42 0.40
N ARG A 63 -20.31 20.70 -0.41
CA ARG A 63 -19.62 19.67 -1.20
C ARG A 63 -18.74 18.82 -0.30
N LEU A 64 -18.76 17.51 -0.50
CA LEU A 64 -17.94 16.60 0.29
C LEU A 64 -16.46 16.76 -0.12
N HIS A 65 -15.59 16.94 0.87
CA HIS A 65 -14.15 16.89 0.68
C HIS A 65 -13.71 15.42 0.73
N MET A 66 -13.16 14.92 -0.37
CA MET A 66 -12.69 13.55 -0.48
C MET A 66 -11.17 13.46 -0.35
N ILE A 67 -10.74 12.56 0.53
CA ILE A 67 -9.35 12.12 0.68
C ILE A 67 -9.31 10.65 0.30
N HIS A 68 -8.37 10.26 -0.56
CA HIS A 68 -8.18 8.87 -0.94
C HIS A 68 -6.70 8.50 -0.87
N GLY A 69 -6.39 7.23 -0.75
CA GLY A 69 -5.01 6.80 -0.63
C GLY A 69 -4.88 5.30 -0.48
N THR A 70 -3.67 4.82 -0.68
CA THR A 70 -3.27 3.46 -0.36
C THR A 70 -2.61 3.47 1.01
N VAL A 71 -3.22 2.79 1.99
CA VAL A 71 -2.66 2.70 3.35
C VAL A 71 -1.41 1.82 3.35
N LEU A 72 -1.43 0.71 2.61
CA LEU A 72 -0.31 -0.21 2.52
C LEU A 72 -0.34 -0.95 1.19
N ASN A 73 0.74 -0.85 0.43
CA ASN A 73 1.00 -1.75 -0.68
C ASN A 73 1.66 -3.02 -0.16
N ILE A 74 0.86 -4.07 0.02
CA ILE A 74 1.28 -5.33 0.64
C ILE A 74 2.46 -5.95 -0.10
N THR A 75 2.49 -5.90 -1.43
CA THR A 75 3.55 -6.53 -2.22
C THR A 75 4.89 -5.84 -2.02
N SER A 76 4.92 -4.50 -2.12
CA SER A 76 6.13 -3.71 -1.86
C SER A 76 6.58 -3.82 -0.40
N PHE A 77 5.64 -3.83 0.54
CA PHE A 77 5.95 -4.00 1.95
C PHE A 77 6.56 -5.38 2.23
N LEU A 78 5.98 -6.44 1.69
CA LEU A 78 6.49 -7.80 1.86
C LEU A 78 7.88 -7.98 1.23
N ALA A 79 8.10 -7.41 0.04
CA ALA A 79 9.42 -7.43 -0.59
C ALA A 79 10.47 -6.73 0.29
N LEU A 80 10.17 -5.52 0.75
CA LEU A 80 11.04 -4.78 1.67
C LEU A 80 11.29 -5.53 2.99
N TRP A 81 10.25 -6.18 3.52
CA TRP A 81 10.35 -6.99 4.72
C TRP A 81 11.31 -8.16 4.52
N MET A 82 11.17 -8.89 3.41
CA MET A 82 12.08 -9.99 3.06
C MET A 82 13.52 -9.49 2.92
N GLU A 83 13.74 -8.36 2.23
CA GLU A 83 15.08 -7.76 2.08
C GLU A 83 15.71 -7.40 3.43
N HIS A 84 14.97 -6.78 4.34
CA HIS A 84 15.50 -6.44 5.67
C HIS A 84 15.74 -7.68 6.52
N SER A 85 14.82 -8.66 6.49
CA SER A 85 14.99 -9.91 7.23
C SER A 85 16.23 -10.70 6.77
N HIS A 86 16.58 -10.59 5.49
CA HIS A 86 17.75 -11.25 4.92
C HIS A 86 19.05 -10.46 5.19
N THR A 87 18.96 -9.14 5.38
CA THR A 87 20.10 -8.29 5.75
C THR A 87 20.54 -8.53 7.20
N ASP A 88 19.60 -8.88 8.09
CA ASP A 88 19.88 -9.36 9.46
C ASP A 88 20.26 -10.87 9.51
N GLY A 89 20.44 -11.48 8.34
CA GLY A 89 20.53 -12.90 8.05
C GLY A 89 21.82 -13.63 8.43
N ASP A 90 22.52 -13.22 9.49
CA ASP A 90 23.22 -14.21 10.32
C ASP A 90 22.26 -14.85 11.36
N LYS A 91 20.96 -14.50 11.34
CA LYS A 91 19.98 -14.99 12.34
C LYS A 91 18.65 -15.57 11.84
N PHE A 92 18.39 -15.65 10.54
CA PHE A 92 17.22 -16.36 10.03
C PHE A 92 17.60 -17.69 9.40
N THR A 93 17.79 -18.70 10.27
CA THR A 93 17.63 -20.08 9.83
C THR A 93 16.16 -20.27 9.47
N LEU A 94 15.86 -20.16 8.18
CA LEU A 94 14.73 -20.89 7.59
C LEU A 94 14.87 -22.32 8.14
N CYS A 95 13.96 -22.72 9.03
CA CYS A 95 13.88 -24.10 9.49
C CYS A 95 13.98 -24.96 8.25
N LYS A 96 15.09 -25.68 8.10
CA LYS A 96 15.31 -26.58 6.96
C LYS A 96 14.09 -27.48 6.93
N LEU A 97 13.29 -27.38 5.87
CA LEU A 97 12.24 -28.36 5.65
C LEU A 97 12.93 -29.73 5.70
N PRO A 98 12.48 -30.66 6.55
CA PRO A 98 13.02 -32.01 6.51
C PRO A 98 12.82 -32.54 5.08
N PRO A 99 13.82 -33.23 4.51
CA PRO A 99 13.65 -33.84 3.20
C PRO A 99 12.43 -34.76 3.27
N LEU A 100 11.53 -34.63 2.30
CA LEU A 100 10.44 -35.58 2.10
C LEU A 100 11.05 -36.95 1.82
N ASP A 101 11.11 -37.75 2.88
CA ASP A 101 11.53 -39.15 2.81
C ASP A 101 10.43 -39.94 2.11
N ASN A 102 10.60 -40.16 0.80
CA ASN A 102 9.73 -41.00 -0.03
C ASN A 102 10.00 -42.49 0.23
N SER A 103 10.06 -42.91 1.50
CA SER A 103 10.26 -44.30 1.90
C SER A 103 9.09 -44.85 2.73
N VAL A 104 7.88 -44.78 2.18
CA VAL A 104 6.77 -45.63 2.64
C VAL A 104 6.20 -46.38 1.45
N GLY A 105 6.49 -47.69 1.37
CA GLY A 105 5.77 -48.56 0.46
C GLY A 105 6.47 -49.81 -0.07
N ARG A 106 7.33 -50.50 0.69
CA ARG A 106 7.52 -51.96 0.47
C ARG A 106 7.67 -52.67 1.81
N SER A 107 6.56 -53.28 2.25
CA SER A 107 6.53 -54.28 3.31
C SER A 107 7.38 -55.50 2.93
N PRO A 108 8.12 -56.12 3.86
CA PRO A 108 8.63 -57.46 3.68
C PRO A 108 7.50 -58.44 4.03
N SER A 109 7.13 -59.30 3.09
CA SER A 109 6.34 -60.50 3.38
C SER A 109 7.09 -61.69 2.78
N SER A 110 7.64 -62.48 3.71
CA SER A 110 7.88 -63.93 3.68
C SER A 110 8.55 -64.57 2.47
#